data_AF-A0A182FL57-F1
#
_entry.id   AF-A0A182FL57-F1
#
_cell.length_a   1.000
_cell.length_b   1.000
_cell.length_c   1.000
_cell.angle_alpha   90.00
_cell.angle_beta   90.00
_cell.angle_gamma   90.00
#
_symmetry.space_group_name_H-M   'P 1'
#
loop_
_entity.id
_entity.type
_entity.pdbx_description
1 polymer ?
#
loop_
_entity_poly.entity_id
_entity_poly.type
_entity_poly.pdbx_seq_one_letter_code
_entity_poly.pdbx_strand_id
1 'polypeptide(L)'
;EDLLIHGDSVYDIIDKQDHGAIQSELNRGVSQHPAGSISVGAGSSAGSGPPGSSILDGEQRIFLCRMNVSRNARRQMRFGDQKVVLVQGHYLSYLPLCSRNEPVFIATCTPIAMPETRECVVQGATNVFTTIHSMDMKVVHIDKK
;
A
#
# COMPACT_ATOMS: atom_id res chain seq x y z
N GLU A 1 15.31 -21.90 2.46
CA GLU A 1 15.18 -20.85 3.48
C GLU A 1 13.71 -20.46 3.53
N ASP A 2 13.02 -21.00 4.53
CA ASP A 2 11.66 -20.57 4.83
C ASP A 2 11.74 -19.13 5.30
N LEU A 3 10.88 -18.25 4.78
CA LEU A 3 10.83 -16.80 5.09
C LEU A 3 10.55 -16.47 6.58
N LEU A 4 10.72 -17.44 7.48
CA LEU A 4 10.37 -17.36 8.88
C LEU A 4 11.49 -16.83 9.79
N ILE A 5 12.67 -16.44 9.27
CA ILE A 5 13.78 -15.98 10.13
C ILE A 5 14.84 -15.08 9.46
N HIS A 6 14.53 -14.32 8.40
CA HIS A 6 15.37 -13.19 7.95
C HIS A 6 14.46 -11.97 7.94
N GLY A 7 14.48 -11.16 9.01
CA GLY A 7 13.31 -10.33 9.30
C GLY A 7 13.50 -9.25 10.33
N ASP A 8 14.65 -8.58 10.33
CA ASP A 8 14.77 -7.30 11.05
C ASP A 8 14.20 -6.15 10.20
N SER A 9 14.17 -6.31 8.87
CA SER A 9 13.76 -5.27 7.93
C SER A 9 12.59 -5.72 7.04
N VAL A 10 11.58 -4.86 6.90
CA VAL A 10 10.47 -5.05 5.95
C VAL A 10 10.96 -5.09 4.49
N TYR A 11 12.13 -4.52 4.20
CA TYR A 11 12.70 -4.49 2.85
C TYR A 11 13.24 -5.84 2.38
N ASP A 12 13.39 -6.82 3.27
CA ASP A 12 13.81 -8.18 2.91
C ASP A 12 12.68 -8.97 2.21
N ILE A 13 11.43 -8.62 2.54
CA ILE A 13 10.24 -9.23 1.92
C ILE A 13 9.72 -8.43 0.72
N ILE A 14 10.08 -7.16 0.59
CA ILE A 14 9.66 -6.28 -0.51
C ILE A 14 10.66 -6.38 -1.67
N ASP A 15 10.17 -6.43 -2.91
CA ASP A 15 11.02 -6.35 -4.10
C ASP A 15 11.89 -5.09 -4.11
N LYS A 16 13.18 -5.27 -4.41
CA LYS A 16 14.17 -4.19 -4.42
C LYS A 16 13.80 -3.01 -5.32
N GLN A 17 13.08 -3.25 -6.41
CA GLN A 17 12.62 -2.20 -7.32
C GLN A 17 11.60 -1.26 -6.66
N ASP A 18 10.85 -1.73 -5.66
CA ASP A 18 9.79 -0.95 -5.02
C ASP A 18 10.30 -0.16 -3.80
N HIS A 19 11.53 -0.43 -3.33
CA HIS A 19 12.10 0.18 -2.11
C HIS A 19 12.06 1.70 -2.12
N GLY A 20 12.52 2.34 -3.21
CA GLY A 20 12.58 3.80 -3.30
C GLY A 20 11.20 4.46 -3.32
N ALA A 21 10.22 3.85 -3.99
CA ALA A 21 8.85 4.35 -4.03
C ALA A 21 8.19 4.29 -2.65
N ILE A 22 8.36 3.16 -1.95
CA ILE A 22 7.81 2.97 -0.60
C ILE A 22 8.46 3.91 0.40
N GLN A 23 9.78 4.08 0.37
CA GLN A 23 10.47 5.07 1.22
C GLN A 23 9.93 6.48 0.99
N SER A 24 9.71 6.86 -0.27
CA SER A 24 9.15 8.18 -0.60
C SER A 24 7.74 8.34 -0.03
N GLU A 25 6.90 7.30 -0.15
CA GLU A 25 5.54 7.30 0.39
C GLU A 25 5.53 7.31 1.92
N LEU A 26 6.41 6.55 2.58
CA LEU A 26 6.58 6.48 4.04
C LEU A 26 7.27 7.73 4.64
N ASN A 27 7.95 8.53 3.83
CA ASN A 27 8.53 9.79 4.28
C ASN A 27 7.69 11.01 3.88
N ARG A 28 6.63 10.81 3.07
CA ARG A 28 5.72 11.89 2.67
C ARG A 28 5.11 12.55 3.91
N GLY A 29 5.28 13.87 4.04
CA GLY A 29 4.60 14.64 5.07
C GLY A 29 4.92 14.24 6.51
N VAL A 30 6.05 13.55 6.79
CA VAL A 30 6.57 13.44 8.17
C VAL A 30 7.13 14.80 8.58
N SER A 31 6.25 15.80 8.66
CA SER A 31 6.50 17.02 9.40
C SER A 31 6.64 16.58 10.84
N GLN A 32 7.88 16.49 11.30
CA GLN A 32 8.24 16.35 12.69
C GLN A 32 7.34 17.30 13.49
N HIS A 33 6.42 16.75 14.27
CA HIS A 33 5.74 17.52 15.30
C HIS A 33 6.65 17.43 16.52
N PRO A 34 7.57 18.37 16.78
CA PRO A 34 8.08 18.50 18.13
C PRO A 34 6.86 18.92 18.99
N ALA A 35 6.72 18.29 20.13
CA ALA A 35 5.76 18.70 21.13
C ALA A 35 6.00 20.20 21.45
N GLY A 36 4.98 21.03 21.22
CA GLY A 36 4.90 22.41 21.72
C GLY A 36 5.64 23.47 20.91
N SER A 37 4.93 24.15 20.01
CA SER A 37 5.01 25.62 19.88
C SER A 37 3.94 26.13 18.91
N ILE A 38 3.12 27.06 19.40
CA ILE A 38 2.24 27.88 18.57
C ILE A 38 3.15 28.83 17.80
N SER A 39 3.19 28.73 16.46
CA SER A 39 3.79 29.74 15.61
C SER A 39 2.79 30.21 14.56
N VAL A 40 2.56 31.52 14.59
CA VAL A 40 1.69 32.29 13.69
C VAL A 40 2.55 32.82 12.54
N GLY A 41 2.02 32.76 11.32
CA GLY A 41 2.54 33.43 10.12
C GLY A 41 3.35 32.51 9.20
N ALA A 42 3.43 32.71 7.89
CA ALA A 42 2.74 33.54 6.90
C ALA A 42 3.09 32.89 5.54
N GLY A 43 2.20 32.92 4.55
CA GLY A 43 2.20 32.00 3.40
C GLY A 43 3.34 32.13 2.37
N SER A 44 3.40 31.17 1.43
CA SER A 44 3.32 31.41 -0.03
C SER A 44 3.38 30.12 -0.88
N SER A 45 2.34 29.97 -1.72
CA SER A 45 2.28 29.49 -3.13
C SER A 45 2.68 28.06 -3.57
N ALA A 46 1.61 27.34 -3.96
CA ALA A 46 1.35 26.78 -5.30
C ALA A 46 1.94 25.41 -5.70
N GLY A 47 1.13 24.37 -5.49
CA GLY A 47 1.11 23.14 -6.28
C GLY A 47 -0.32 22.59 -6.31
N SER A 48 -0.98 22.69 -7.47
CA SER A 48 -2.38 22.30 -7.69
C SER A 48 -2.54 20.78 -7.72
N GLY A 49 -2.95 20.19 -6.59
CA GLY A 49 -3.55 18.86 -6.49
C GLY A 49 -4.96 18.96 -5.89
N PRO A 50 -5.86 18.01 -6.14
CA PRO A 50 -7.26 18.12 -5.75
C PRO A 50 -7.41 18.16 -4.21
N PRO A 51 -8.39 18.91 -3.66
CA PRO A 51 -8.57 19.04 -2.22
C PRO A 51 -9.39 17.84 -1.70
N GLY A 52 -8.75 16.98 -0.91
CA GLY A 52 -9.40 15.83 -0.27
C GLY A 52 -8.89 15.62 1.15
N SER A 53 -9.69 16.06 2.12
CA SER A 53 -9.71 15.74 3.56
C SER A 53 -8.48 16.02 4.44
N SER A 54 -8.61 17.04 5.29
CA SER A 54 -8.18 17.11 6.70
C SER A 54 -6.74 16.71 7.08
N ILE A 55 -5.89 17.74 7.20
CA ILE A 55 -4.51 17.77 7.71
C ILE A 55 -4.35 17.37 9.21
N LEU A 56 -5.41 16.88 9.88
CA LEU A 56 -5.40 16.69 11.35
C LEU A 56 -5.59 15.24 11.84
N ASP A 57 -5.74 14.26 10.96
CA ASP A 57 -5.66 12.84 11.31
C ASP A 57 -4.46 12.24 10.59
N GLY A 58 -3.64 11.44 11.29
CA GLY A 58 -2.39 10.88 10.74
C GLY A 58 -2.57 10.39 9.31
N GLU A 59 -1.91 11.04 8.35
CA GLU A 59 -2.21 10.90 6.93
C GLU A 59 -2.26 9.42 6.52
N GLN A 60 -3.42 9.01 6.01
CA GLN A 60 -3.61 7.68 5.48
C GLN A 60 -2.80 7.53 4.18
N ARG A 61 -1.99 6.48 4.13
CA ARG A 61 -1.11 6.14 3.00
C ARG A 61 -1.59 4.88 2.36
N ILE A 62 -1.59 4.91 1.03
CA ILE A 62 -2.08 3.81 0.20
C ILE A 62 -1.09 3.63 -0.93
N PHE A 63 -0.50 2.44 -1.01
CA PHE A 63 0.44 2.10 -2.07
C PHE A 63 0.38 0.62 -2.43
N LEU A 64 0.87 0.30 -3.63
CA LEU A 64 1.07 -1.07 -4.08
C LEU A 64 2.55 -1.41 -3.97
N CYS A 65 2.86 -2.65 -3.59
CA CYS A 65 4.22 -3.18 -3.63
C CYS A 65 4.23 -4.66 -3.95
N ARG A 66 5.36 -5.15 -4.48
CA ARG A 66 5.61 -6.57 -4.68
C ARG A 66 6.27 -7.15 -3.45
N MET A 67 5.62 -8.16 -2.88
CA MET A 67 6.15 -8.92 -1.76
C MET A 67 6.53 -10.33 -2.21
N ASN A 68 7.72 -10.78 -1.82
CA ASN A 68 8.18 -12.14 -2.01
C ASN A 68 7.31 -13.09 -1.17
N VAL A 69 6.81 -14.15 -1.79
CA VAL A 69 5.94 -15.12 -1.11
C VAL A 69 6.71 -16.33 -0.59
N SER A 70 6.22 -16.87 0.53
CA SER A 70 6.83 -18.05 1.15
C SER A 70 6.69 -19.28 0.27
N ARG A 71 7.56 -20.28 0.51
CA ARG A 71 7.50 -21.57 -0.18
C ARG A 71 6.13 -22.25 -0.01
N ASN A 72 5.51 -22.09 1.14
CA ASN A 72 4.18 -22.63 1.43
C ASN A 72 3.09 -21.88 0.67
N ALA A 73 3.14 -20.54 0.67
CA ALA A 73 2.19 -19.71 -0.08
C ALA A 73 2.25 -19.99 -1.58
N ARG A 74 3.46 -20.14 -2.16
CA ARG A 74 3.63 -20.53 -3.57
C ARG A 74 2.94 -21.83 -3.91
N ARG A 75 3.08 -22.85 -3.06
CA ARG A 75 2.47 -24.17 -3.26
C ARG A 75 0.95 -24.10 -3.23
N GLN A 76 0.39 -23.36 -2.27
CA GLN A 76 -1.06 -23.23 -2.12
C GLN A 76 -1.66 -22.39 -3.23
N MET A 77 -1.02 -21.28 -3.58
CA MET A 77 -1.60 -20.33 -4.50
C MET A 77 -1.26 -20.65 -5.96
N ARG A 78 -0.32 -21.56 -6.28
CA ARG A 78 0.13 -21.85 -7.67
C ARG A 78 0.60 -20.60 -8.43
N PHE A 79 1.03 -19.57 -7.73
CA PHE A 79 1.53 -18.33 -8.33
C PHE A 79 3.04 -18.20 -8.09
N GLY A 80 3.68 -17.37 -8.92
CA GLY A 80 5.11 -17.13 -8.90
C GLY A 80 5.64 -16.57 -7.58
N ASP A 81 6.92 -16.21 -7.57
CA ASP A 81 7.64 -15.86 -6.35
C ASP A 81 7.21 -14.54 -5.71
N GLN A 82 6.37 -13.75 -6.39
CA GLN A 82 5.98 -12.41 -5.97
C GLN A 82 4.48 -12.18 -6.06
N LYS A 83 3.97 -11.37 -5.13
CA LYS A 83 2.58 -10.89 -5.12
C LYS A 83 2.52 -9.39 -5.03
N VAL A 84 1.66 -8.79 -5.84
CA VAL A 84 1.28 -7.38 -5.69
C VAL A 84 0.33 -7.28 -4.50
N VAL A 85 0.65 -6.43 -3.55
CA VAL A 85 -0.07 -6.23 -2.29
C VAL A 85 -0.43 -4.75 -2.17
N LEU A 86 -1.70 -4.48 -1.90
CA LEU A 86 -2.18 -3.17 -1.49
C LEU A 86 -1.92 -2.98 -0.01
N VAL A 87 -1.15 -1.95 0.31
CA VAL A 87 -0.83 -1.55 1.67
C VAL A 87 -1.60 -0.27 1.96
N GLN A 88 -2.42 -0.29 3.01
CA GLN A 88 -3.22 0.84 3.46
C GLN A 88 -2.98 1.04 4.95
N GLY A 89 -2.45 2.20 5.33
CA GLY A 89 -2.04 2.43 6.72
C GLY A 89 -1.88 3.89 7.08
N HIS A 90 -1.44 4.15 8.31
CA HIS A 90 -1.12 5.49 8.82
C HIS A 90 -0.07 5.39 9.92
N TYR A 91 0.54 6.52 10.26
CA TYR A 91 1.48 6.60 11.39
C TYR A 91 0.76 6.82 12.71
N LEU A 92 1.13 6.03 13.72
CA LEU A 92 0.78 6.28 15.11
C LEU A 92 1.97 6.91 15.83
N SER A 93 1.73 8.05 16.50
CA SER A 93 2.73 8.81 17.24
C SER A 93 3.06 8.21 18.61
N TYR A 94 2.17 7.41 19.18
CA TYR A 94 2.36 6.77 20.48
C TYR A 94 1.80 5.35 20.48
N LEU A 95 2.66 4.39 20.79
CA LEU A 95 2.27 3.02 21.08
C LEU A 95 2.46 2.76 22.58
N PRO A 96 1.42 2.36 23.33
CA PRO A 96 1.45 2.22 24.80
C PRO A 96 2.48 1.26 25.41
N LEU A 97 3.32 0.60 24.60
CA LEU A 97 4.31 -0.39 25.00
C LEU A 97 5.70 -0.16 24.36
N CYS A 98 5.88 0.91 23.58
CA CYS A 98 7.16 1.27 22.99
C CYS A 98 7.75 2.46 23.73
N SER A 99 8.94 2.30 24.31
CA SER A 99 9.68 3.39 24.95
C SER A 99 10.30 4.38 23.96
N ARG A 100 10.28 4.06 22.66
CA ARG A 100 10.73 4.95 21.58
C ARG A 100 9.56 5.84 21.16
N ASN A 101 9.73 7.15 21.32
CA ASN A 101 8.85 8.19 20.75
C ASN A 101 8.98 8.28 19.21
N GLU A 102 9.18 7.15 18.53
CA GLU A 102 9.30 7.09 17.08
C GLU A 102 7.93 6.71 16.49
N PRO A 103 7.50 7.40 15.43
CA PRO A 103 6.21 7.12 14.82
C PRO A 103 6.26 5.75 14.14
N VAL A 104 5.25 4.92 14.40
CA VAL A 104 5.14 3.57 13.83
C VAL A 104 4.07 3.55 12.76
N PHE A 105 4.41 3.08 11.57
CA PHE A 105 3.45 2.89 10.48
C PHE A 105 2.71 1.57 10.69
N ILE A 106 1.38 1.64 10.82
CA ILE A 106 0.52 0.45 10.91
C ILE A 106 -0.33 0.40 9.66
N ALA A 107 -0.41 -0.78 9.04
CA ALA A 107 -1.15 -0.98 7.81
C ALA A 107 -1.86 -2.33 7.74
N THR A 108 -2.92 -2.37 6.94
CA THR A 108 -3.49 -3.60 6.41
C THR A 108 -2.86 -3.91 5.05
N CYS A 109 -2.64 -5.19 4.79
CA CYS A 109 -1.99 -5.68 3.56
C CYS A 109 -2.93 -6.66 2.85
N THR A 110 -3.44 -6.28 1.68
CA THR A 110 -4.38 -7.10 0.90
C THR A 110 -3.74 -7.52 -0.43
N PRO A 111 -3.53 -8.83 -0.68
CA PRO A 111 -3.00 -9.28 -1.97
C PRO A 111 -4.00 -8.99 -3.09
N ILE A 112 -3.53 -8.41 -4.19
CA ILE A 112 -4.37 -8.08 -5.35
C ILE A 112 -4.55 -9.30 -6.24
N ALA A 113 -5.79 -9.53 -6.68
CA ALA A 113 -6.11 -10.53 -7.67
C ALA A 113 -5.48 -10.14 -9.01
N MET A 114 -4.62 -11.00 -9.53
CA MET A 114 -4.03 -10.81 -10.84
C MET A 114 -4.99 -11.30 -11.94
N PRO A 115 -4.92 -10.79 -13.18
CA PRO A 115 -5.78 -11.23 -14.28
C PRO A 115 -5.80 -12.74 -14.49
N GLU A 116 -4.66 -13.42 -14.26
CA GLU A 116 -4.51 -14.87 -14.33
C GLU A 116 -5.30 -15.63 -13.25
N THR A 117 -5.79 -14.92 -12.22
CA THR A 117 -6.60 -15.44 -11.10
C THR A 117 -8.08 -15.05 -11.17
N ARG A 118 -8.49 -14.41 -12.27
CA ARG A 118 -9.85 -13.92 -12.48
C ARG A 118 -10.91 -15.00 -12.29
N GLU A 119 -10.61 -16.25 -12.65
CA GLU A 119 -11.58 -17.36 -12.54
C GLU A 119 -12.01 -17.61 -11.08
N CYS A 120 -11.12 -17.44 -10.10
CA CYS A 120 -11.41 -17.71 -8.70
C CYS A 120 -12.27 -16.64 -8.02
N VAL A 121 -12.36 -15.42 -8.58
CA VAL A 121 -13.05 -14.29 -7.95
C VAL A 121 -14.48 -14.14 -8.44
N VAL A 122 -14.78 -14.60 -9.66
CA VAL A 122 -15.95 -14.13 -10.40
C VAL A 122 -16.94 -15.25 -10.77
N GLN A 123 -16.56 -16.52 -10.63
CA GLN A 123 -17.44 -17.63 -11.01
C GLN A 123 -18.69 -17.68 -10.10
N GLY A 124 -19.86 -17.39 -10.66
CA GLY A 124 -21.16 -17.40 -9.95
C GLY A 124 -21.58 -16.06 -9.32
N ALA A 125 -20.76 -15.01 -9.43
CA ALA A 125 -21.08 -13.69 -8.89
C ALA A 125 -21.91 -12.86 -9.89
N THR A 126 -23.21 -12.74 -9.66
CA THR A 126 -24.14 -11.97 -10.54
C THR A 126 -24.03 -10.45 -10.39
N ASN A 127 -23.29 -9.99 -9.38
CA ASN A 127 -23.00 -8.58 -9.10
C ASN A 127 -21.66 -8.12 -9.69
N VAL A 128 -20.99 -8.95 -10.51
CA VAL A 128 -19.70 -8.63 -11.13
C VAL A 128 -19.86 -8.69 -12.65
N PHE A 129 -19.35 -7.66 -13.33
CA PHE A 129 -19.17 -7.65 -14.78
C PHE A 129 -17.69 -7.46 -15.07
N THR A 130 -17.24 -7.84 -16.26
CA THR A 130 -15.86 -7.59 -16.65
C THR A 130 -15.75 -6.76 -17.91
N THR A 131 -14.71 -5.94 -17.94
CA THR A 131 -14.32 -5.15 -19.10
C THR A 131 -12.87 -5.47 -19.47
N ILE A 132 -12.57 -5.40 -20.76
CA ILE A 132 -11.21 -5.50 -21.30
C ILE A 132 -10.85 -4.12 -21.84
N HIS A 133 -9.68 -3.62 -21.47
CA HIS A 133 -9.19 -2.32 -21.88
C HIS A 133 -7.83 -2.46 -22.57
N SER A 134 -7.52 -1.56 -23.50
CA SER A 134 -6.14 -1.33 -23.94
C SER A 134 -5.34 -0.63 -22.83
N MET A 135 -4.01 -0.55 -22.98
CA MET A 135 -3.11 0.04 -21.98
C MET A 135 -3.41 1.53 -21.70
N ASP A 136 -4.01 2.23 -22.65
CA ASP A 136 -4.49 3.62 -22.50
C ASP A 136 -5.90 3.70 -21.88
N MET A 137 -6.36 2.63 -21.23
CA MET A 137 -7.65 2.48 -20.56
C MET A 137 -8.89 2.59 -21.48
N LYS A 138 -8.73 2.60 -22.81
CA LYS A 138 -9.90 2.56 -23.70
C LYS A 138 -10.58 1.20 -23.62
N VAL A 139 -11.90 1.22 -23.47
CA VAL A 139 -12.71 0.00 -23.40
C VAL A 139 -12.71 -0.70 -24.76
N VAL A 140 -12.29 -1.95 -24.78
CA VAL A 140 -12.30 -2.84 -25.96
C VAL A 140 -13.53 -3.74 -25.92
N HIS A 141 -13.88 -4.27 -24.74
CA HIS A 141 -15.00 -5.19 -24.56
C HIS A 141 -15.64 -5.01 -23.19
N ILE A 142 -16.95 -5.25 -23.11
CA ILE A 142 -17.75 -5.30 -21.88
C ILE A 142 -18.58 -6.57 -21.94
N ASP A 143 -18.54 -7.39 -20.89
CA ASP A 143 -19.36 -8.60 -20.81
C ASP A 143 -20.85 -8.23 -20.86
N LYS A 144 -21.60 -8.95 -21.71
CA LYS A 144 -23.06 -8.81 -21.80
C LYS A 144 -23.69 -9.59 -20.64
N LYS A 145 -24.69 -8.98 -19.98
CA LYS A 145 -25.51 -9.65 -18.96
C LYS A 145 -26.22 -10.87 -19.53
#